data_AF-A0A9Q4REW1-F1
#
_entry.id   AF-A0A9Q4REW1-F1
#
_cell.length_a   1.000
_cell.length_b   1.000
_cell.length_c   1.000
_cell.angle_alpha   90.00
_cell.angle_beta   90.00
_cell.angle_gamma   90.00
#
_symmetry.space_group_name_H-M   'P 1'
#
loop_
_entity.id
_entity.type
_entity.pdbx_description
1 polymer ?
#
loop_
_entity_poly.entity_id
_entity_poly.type
_entity_poly.pdbx_seq_one_letter_code
_entity_poly.pdbx_strand_id
1 'polypeptide(L)'
;MTDHNKPSNMSNKDRSKPRGRPKASSFRKLSKSVTVKFSKPDYDRLCLRSRQANRTLAEYIRDSTFNAQIVAKHSPEEAATMRNLVGMANNLNQLTKLSHQVGINRTKNILMELLEKLKAIMNEYKSSERRLL
;
A
#
# COMPACT_ATOMS: atom_id res chain seq x y z
N MET A 1 65.51 -2.75 -14.85
CA MET A 1 65.60 -1.91 -13.64
C MET A 1 65.85 -0.47 -14.08
N THR A 2 64.81 0.35 -14.07
CA THR A 2 64.81 1.78 -13.68
C THR A 2 63.37 2.27 -13.84
N ASP A 3 62.64 2.22 -12.72
CA ASP A 3 61.35 2.85 -12.52
C ASP A 3 61.50 4.38 -12.54
N HIS A 4 60.72 5.08 -13.36
CA HIS A 4 60.37 6.49 -13.11
C HIS A 4 58.88 6.71 -13.32
N ASN A 5 58.14 6.45 -12.25
CA ASN A 5 56.80 6.92 -11.98
C ASN A 5 56.80 8.46 -11.89
N LYS A 6 55.95 9.16 -12.66
CA LYS A 6 55.70 10.60 -12.48
C LYS A 6 54.18 10.85 -12.44
N PRO A 7 53.63 11.32 -11.31
CA PRO A 7 52.20 11.57 -11.18
C PRO A 7 51.80 12.81 -11.99
N SER A 8 50.79 12.69 -12.84
CA SER A 8 50.15 13.83 -13.49
C SER A 8 49.34 14.61 -12.46
N ASN A 9 49.89 15.77 -12.11
CA ASN A 9 49.43 16.67 -11.06
C ASN A 9 48.03 17.21 -11.38
N MET A 10 47.08 16.89 -10.50
CA MET A 10 45.70 17.36 -10.50
C MET A 10 45.66 18.85 -10.14
N SER A 11 45.73 19.75 -11.14
CA SER A 11 45.59 21.19 -10.91
C SER A 11 44.12 21.63 -11.05
N ASN A 12 43.34 21.43 -9.99
CA ASN A 12 42.10 22.17 -9.78
C ASN A 12 42.47 23.63 -9.48
N LYS A 13 42.66 24.42 -10.53
CA LYS A 13 42.90 25.85 -10.42
C LYS A 13 41.57 26.54 -10.22
N ASP A 14 41.17 26.60 -8.95
CA ASP A 14 40.08 27.43 -8.44
C ASP A 14 40.42 28.90 -8.72
N ARG A 15 40.01 29.39 -9.90
CA ARG A 15 40.12 30.80 -10.26
C ARG A 15 38.86 31.49 -9.77
N SER A 16 38.90 31.99 -8.54
CA SER A 16 37.95 32.96 -8.03
C SER A 16 37.94 34.18 -8.96
N LYS A 17 36.85 34.38 -9.70
CA LYS A 17 36.57 35.64 -10.37
C LYS A 17 35.68 36.47 -9.45
N PRO A 18 36.14 37.65 -8.98
CA PRO A 18 35.38 38.50 -8.09
C PRO A 18 34.48 39.42 -8.93
N ARG A 19 33.19 39.06 -8.99
CA ARG A 19 32.00 39.90 -9.28
C ARG A 19 31.02 39.10 -10.12
N GLY A 20 30.04 38.52 -9.44
CA GLY A 20 28.88 37.88 -10.04
C GLY A 20 28.06 37.15 -8.99
N ARG A 21 26.77 36.93 -9.27
CA ARG A 21 25.92 36.06 -8.44
C ARG A 21 26.61 34.69 -8.30
N PRO A 22 26.79 34.16 -7.09
CA PRO A 22 27.38 32.84 -6.88
C PRO A 22 26.74 31.79 -7.77
N LYS A 23 27.56 30.95 -8.39
CA LYS A 23 27.08 29.90 -9.28
C LYS A 23 26.23 28.92 -8.47
N ALA A 24 24.99 28.68 -8.89
CA ALA A 24 24.15 27.69 -8.26
C ALA A 24 24.87 26.32 -8.29
N SER A 25 24.86 25.59 -7.17
CA SER A 25 25.46 24.27 -7.10
C SER A 25 24.80 23.35 -8.14
N SER A 26 25.58 22.38 -8.66
CA SER A 26 25.09 21.44 -9.68
C SER A 26 23.77 20.77 -9.26
N PHE A 27 23.66 20.43 -7.97
CA PHE A 27 22.48 19.80 -7.38
C PHE A 27 21.23 20.68 -7.33
N ARG A 28 21.37 22.03 -7.23
CA ARG A 28 20.23 22.97 -7.23
C ARG A 28 19.90 23.49 -8.63
N LYS A 29 20.72 23.20 -9.64
CA LYS A 29 20.54 23.70 -11.00
C LYS A 29 19.50 22.87 -11.73
N LEU A 30 18.40 23.52 -12.14
CA LEU A 30 17.42 22.94 -13.05
C LEU A 30 18.01 22.89 -14.46
N SER A 31 18.33 21.70 -14.95
CA SER A 31 19.02 21.48 -16.23
C SER A 31 18.16 20.78 -17.30
N LYS A 32 16.96 20.32 -16.93
CA LYS A 32 16.02 19.61 -17.81
C LYS A 32 14.68 20.35 -17.82
N SER A 33 14.09 20.47 -18.99
CA SER A 33 12.79 21.11 -19.21
C SER A 33 11.81 20.13 -19.85
N VAL A 34 10.56 20.18 -19.40
CA VAL A 34 9.44 19.49 -20.03
C VAL A 34 8.46 20.58 -20.48
N THR A 35 8.10 20.57 -21.76
CA THR A 35 7.13 21.51 -22.33
C THR A 35 5.77 20.84 -22.45
N VAL A 36 4.75 21.48 -21.89
CA VAL A 36 3.35 21.06 -22.01
C VAL A 36 2.54 22.19 -22.63
N LYS A 37 1.54 21.86 -23.45
CA LYS A 37 0.62 22.82 -24.05
C LYS A 37 -0.74 22.66 -23.39
N PHE A 38 -1.36 23.77 -23.03
CA PHE A 38 -2.69 23.81 -22.41
C PHE A 38 -3.69 24.45 -23.38
N SER A 39 -4.94 24.02 -23.29
CA SER A 39 -6.05 24.79 -23.82
C SER A 39 -6.13 26.14 -23.09
N LYS A 40 -6.76 27.15 -23.71
CA LYS A 40 -7.00 28.44 -23.05
C LYS A 40 -7.69 28.29 -21.67
N PRO A 41 -8.79 27.52 -21.52
CA PRO A 41 -9.44 27.37 -20.21
C PRO A 41 -8.57 26.65 -19.17
N ASP A 42 -7.77 25.66 -19.58
CA ASP A 42 -6.90 24.95 -18.64
C ASP A 42 -5.71 25.80 -18.20
N TYR A 43 -5.20 26.65 -19.09
CA TYR A 43 -4.17 27.62 -18.74
C TYR A 43 -4.67 28.65 -17.73
N ASP A 44 -5.89 29.16 -17.91
CA ASP A 44 -6.47 30.14 -16.98
C ASP A 44 -6.75 29.51 -15.60
N ARG A 45 -7.19 28.24 -15.58
CA ARG A 45 -7.34 27.45 -14.35
C ARG A 45 -6.01 27.25 -13.63
N LEU A 46 -4.95 26.94 -14.39
CA LEU A 46 -3.59 26.79 -13.86
C LEU A 46 -3.08 28.12 -13.26
N CYS A 47 -3.30 29.25 -13.96
CA CYS A 47 -2.97 30.58 -13.46
C CYS A 47 -3.67 30.88 -12.14
N LEU A 48 -4.97 30.59 -12.05
CA LEU A 48 -5.75 30.81 -10.84
C LEU A 48 -5.19 30.00 -9.66
N ARG A 49 -4.95 28.71 -9.85
CA ARG A 49 -4.40 27.83 -8.80
C ARG A 49 -3.01 28.26 -8.33
N SER A 50 -2.15 28.67 -9.26
CA SER A 50 -0.82 29.19 -8.94
C SER A 50 -0.90 30.44 -8.06
N ARG A 51 -1.81 31.37 -8.38
CA ARG A 51 -2.06 32.58 -7.58
C ARG A 51 -2.61 32.24 -6.20
N GLN A 52 -3.57 31.32 -6.11
CA GLN A 52 -4.12 30.86 -4.83
C GLN A 52 -3.04 30.23 -3.93
N ALA A 53 -2.06 29.56 -4.53
CA ALA A 53 -0.94 28.97 -3.81
C ALA A 53 0.20 29.97 -3.49
N ASN A 54 0.10 31.23 -3.93
CA ASN A 54 1.17 32.24 -3.84
C ASN A 54 2.52 31.75 -4.41
N ARG A 55 2.47 31.02 -5.53
CA ARG A 55 3.65 30.49 -6.24
C ARG A 55 3.68 30.99 -7.68
N THR A 56 4.86 30.98 -8.28
CA THR A 56 4.98 31.14 -9.74
C THR A 56 4.41 29.92 -10.46
N LEU A 57 3.95 30.07 -11.71
CA LEU A 57 3.42 28.94 -12.48
C LEU A 57 4.40 27.77 -12.55
N ALA A 58 5.69 28.06 -12.74
CA ALA A 58 6.72 27.04 -12.86
C ALA A 58 6.96 26.27 -11.55
N GLU A 59 6.92 26.96 -10.41
CA GLU A 59 7.01 26.32 -9.09
C GLU A 59 5.75 25.52 -8.81
N TYR A 60 4.57 26.11 -9.05
CA TYR A 60 3.30 25.45 -8.83
C TYR A 60 3.19 24.15 -9.63
N ILE A 61 3.54 24.16 -10.93
CA ILE A 61 3.54 22.95 -11.77
C ILE A 61 4.53 21.93 -11.22
N ARG A 62 5.76 22.34 -10.90
CA ARG A 62 6.80 21.43 -10.41
C ARG A 62 6.37 20.75 -9.11
N ASP A 63 5.95 21.54 -8.13
CA ASP A 63 5.50 21.03 -6.84
C ASP A 63 4.26 20.16 -7.01
N SER A 64 3.33 20.56 -7.87
CA SER A 64 2.13 19.76 -8.18
C SER A 64 2.48 18.43 -8.84
N THR A 65 3.50 18.36 -9.71
CA THR A 65 3.87 17.10 -10.38
C THR A 65 4.42 16.05 -9.42
N PHE A 66 5.09 16.45 -8.33
CA PHE A 66 5.61 15.52 -7.32
C PHE A 66 4.58 15.18 -6.23
N ASN A 67 3.64 16.10 -5.96
CA ASN A 67 2.59 15.91 -4.95
C ASN A 67 1.27 15.38 -5.53
N ALA A 68 1.13 15.30 -6.86
CA ALA A 68 -0.04 14.72 -7.49
C ALA A 68 -0.08 13.23 -7.20
N GLN A 69 -1.05 12.81 -6.40
CA GLN A 69 -1.37 11.40 -6.22
C GLN A 69 -1.97 10.89 -7.53
N ILE A 70 -1.13 10.31 -8.39
CA ILE A 70 -1.60 9.53 -9.54
C ILE A 70 -2.13 8.23 -8.95
N VAL A 71 -3.44 8.16 -8.70
CA VAL A 71 -4.10 6.92 -8.30
C VAL A 71 -4.03 5.99 -9.50
N ALA A 72 -3.04 5.10 -9.51
CA ALA A 72 -3.06 3.97 -10.42
C ALA A 72 -4.37 3.23 -10.18
N LYS A 73 -5.11 2.93 -11.26
CA LYS A 73 -6.24 2.00 -11.16
C LYS A 73 -5.71 0.71 -10.52
N HIS A 74 -6.48 0.13 -9.60
CA HIS A 74 -6.12 -1.11 -8.93
C HIS A 74 -5.56 -2.11 -9.93
N SER A 75 -4.44 -2.75 -9.59
CA SER A 75 -3.83 -3.74 -10.47
C SER A 75 -4.86 -4.85 -10.76
N PRO A 76 -4.74 -5.59 -11.87
CA PRO A 76 -5.63 -6.72 -12.14
C PRO A 76 -5.69 -7.73 -11.00
N GLU A 77 -4.58 -7.91 -10.29
CA GLU A 77 -4.44 -8.74 -9.09
C GLU A 77 -5.20 -8.17 -7.89
N GLU A 78 -5.05 -6.87 -7.59
CA GLU A 78 -5.80 -6.20 -6.53
C GLU A 78 -7.31 -6.25 -6.81
N ALA A 79 -7.71 -6.06 -8.06
CA ALA A 79 -9.11 -6.18 -8.48
C ALA A 79 -9.65 -7.61 -8.35
N ALA A 80 -8.82 -8.63 -8.61
CA ALA A 80 -9.18 -10.02 -8.40
C ALA A 80 -9.35 -10.33 -6.90
N THR A 81 -8.43 -9.86 -6.06
CA THR A 81 -8.50 -9.99 -4.61
C THR A 81 -9.77 -9.35 -4.04
N MET A 82 -10.13 -8.14 -4.51
CA MET A 82 -11.39 -7.49 -4.12
C MET A 82 -12.63 -8.31 -4.51
N ARG A 83 -12.68 -8.86 -5.74
CA ARG A 83 -13.78 -9.74 -6.17
C ARG A 83 -13.89 -10.99 -5.31
N ASN A 84 -12.75 -11.60 -4.97
CA ASN A 84 -12.72 -12.78 -4.09
C ASN A 84 -13.24 -12.44 -2.69
N LEU A 85 -12.86 -11.29 -2.12
CA LEU A 85 -13.34 -10.83 -0.82
C LEU A 85 -14.86 -10.62 -0.82
N VAL A 86 -15.41 -10.02 -1.87
CA VAL A 86 -16.88 -9.88 -2.04
C VAL A 86 -17.55 -11.24 -2.12
N GLY A 87 -16.98 -12.19 -2.85
CA GLY A 87 -17.47 -13.57 -2.93
C GLY A 87 -17.48 -14.26 -1.55
N MET A 88 -16.41 -14.10 -0.77
CA MET A 88 -16.31 -14.67 0.58
C MET A 88 -17.34 -14.05 1.54
N ALA A 89 -17.55 -12.73 1.49
CA ALA A 89 -18.58 -12.06 2.29
C ALA A 89 -20.00 -12.58 1.94
N ASN A 90 -20.27 -12.83 0.66
CA ASN A 90 -21.53 -13.43 0.22
C ASN A 90 -21.68 -14.88 0.70
N ASN A 91 -20.61 -15.68 0.64
CA ASN A 91 -20.62 -17.05 1.16
C ASN A 91 -20.93 -17.06 2.66
N LEU A 92 -20.29 -16.17 3.43
CA LEU A 92 -20.53 -16.03 4.87
C LEU A 92 -21.99 -15.63 5.17
N ASN A 93 -22.55 -14.70 4.41
CA ASN A 93 -23.94 -14.26 4.57
C ASN A 93 -24.94 -15.40 4.28
N GLN A 94 -24.67 -16.21 3.26
CA GLN A 94 -25.48 -17.39 2.94
C GLN A 94 -25.41 -18.44 4.05
N LEU A 95 -24.21 -18.76 4.55
CA LEU A 95 -24.04 -19.70 5.67
C LEU A 95 -24.75 -19.22 6.93
N THR A 96 -24.72 -17.91 7.21
CA THR A 96 -25.44 -17.32 8.35
C THR A 96 -26.95 -17.46 8.19
N LYS A 97 -27.49 -17.18 7.00
CA LYS A 97 -28.93 -17.36 6.71
C LYS A 97 -29.35 -18.83 6.80
N LEU A 98 -28.56 -19.74 6.23
CA LEU A 98 -28.82 -21.18 6.32
C LEU A 98 -28.76 -21.67 7.78
N SER A 99 -27.77 -21.21 8.54
CA SER A 99 -27.63 -21.51 9.97
C SER A 99 -28.86 -21.07 10.78
N HIS A 100 -29.40 -19.88 10.47
CA HIS A 100 -30.64 -19.38 11.07
C HIS A 100 -31.86 -20.18 10.63
N GLN A 101 -31.96 -20.56 9.34
CA GLN A 101 -33.09 -21.30 8.78
C GLN A 101 -33.14 -22.77 9.22
N VAL A 102 -31.99 -23.44 9.30
CA VAL A 102 -31.87 -24.87 9.63
C VAL A 102 -31.94 -25.12 11.13
N GLY A 103 -31.81 -24.07 11.96
CA GLY A 103 -31.94 -24.16 13.40
C GLY A 103 -30.84 -25.03 13.99
N ILE A 104 -29.65 -24.44 14.20
CA ILE A 104 -28.52 -25.04 14.96
C ILE A 104 -29.00 -25.74 16.25
N ASN A 105 -30.09 -25.26 16.86
CA ASN A 105 -30.68 -25.83 18.06
C ASN A 105 -31.10 -27.30 17.92
N ARG A 106 -31.63 -27.74 16.77
CA ARG A 106 -32.06 -29.14 16.62
C ARG A 106 -30.86 -30.08 16.58
N THR A 107 -29.85 -29.73 15.80
CA THR A 107 -28.59 -30.49 15.72
C THR A 107 -27.83 -30.43 17.04
N LYS A 108 -27.77 -29.26 17.68
CA LYS A 108 -27.15 -29.09 19.01
C LYS A 108 -27.83 -29.96 20.07
N ASN A 109 -29.16 -30.00 20.11
CA ASN A 109 -29.89 -30.79 21.11
C ASN A 109 -29.65 -32.29 20.92
N ILE A 110 -29.67 -32.78 19.67
CA ILE A 110 -29.37 -34.19 19.36
C ILE A 110 -27.92 -34.53 19.74
N LEU A 111 -26.97 -33.64 19.43
CA LEU A 111 -25.56 -33.86 19.72
C LEU A 111 -25.28 -33.86 21.24
N MET A 112 -25.94 -32.97 21.99
CA MET A 112 -25.87 -32.96 23.45
C MET A 112 -26.47 -34.22 24.08
N GLU A 113 -27.61 -34.70 23.56
CA GLU A 113 -28.24 -35.94 24.06
C GLU A 113 -27.35 -37.17 23.85
N LEU A 114 -26.70 -37.26 22.67
CA LEU A 114 -25.76 -38.33 22.37
C LEU A 114 -24.51 -38.29 23.26
N LEU A 115 -23.98 -37.09 23.56
CA LEU A 115 -22.84 -36.93 24.44
C LEU A 115 -23.14 -37.41 25.86
N GLU A 116 -24.33 -37.12 26.40
CA GLU A 116 -24.66 -37.56 27.76
C GLU A 116 -24.90 -39.07 27.84
N LYS A 117 -25.46 -39.68 26.80
CA LYS A 117 -25.55 -41.15 26.69
C LYS A 117 -24.16 -41.80 26.68
N LEU A 118 -23.21 -41.25 25.92
CA LEU A 118 -21.85 -41.76 25.87
C LEU A 118 -21.15 -41.64 27.24
N LYS A 119 -21.33 -40.50 27.92
CA LYS A 119 -20.76 -40.26 29.24
C LYS A 119 -21.31 -41.21 30.30
N ALA A 120 -22.60 -41.54 30.24
CA ALA A 120 -23.21 -42.53 31.12
C ALA A 120 -22.58 -43.92 30.93
N ILE A 121 -22.47 -44.39 29.68
CA ILE A 121 -21.85 -45.68 29.35
C ILE A 121 -20.40 -45.76 29.83
N MET A 122 -19.61 -44.70 29.61
CA MET A 122 -18.22 -44.66 30.08
C MET A 122 -18.12 -44.73 31.62
N ASN A 123 -19.05 -44.09 32.33
CA ASN A 123 -19.09 -44.14 33.80
C ASN A 123 -19.51 -45.51 34.32
N GLU A 124 -20.49 -46.14 33.68
CA GLU A 124 -20.92 -47.51 34.00
C GLU A 124 -19.77 -48.50 33.80
N TYR A 125 -19.06 -48.42 32.67
CA TYR A 125 -17.87 -49.24 32.40
C TYR A 125 -16.80 -49.06 33.50
N LYS A 126 -16.45 -47.81 33.82
CA LYS A 126 -15.48 -47.48 34.89
C LYS A 126 -15.93 -47.89 36.30
N SER A 127 -17.23 -47.98 36.55
CA SER A 127 -17.78 -48.46 37.82
C SER A 127 -17.80 -49.98 37.91
N SER A 128 -17.94 -50.66 36.77
CA SER A 128 -17.98 -52.12 36.67
C SER A 128 -16.57 -52.70 36.83
N GLU A 129 -15.57 -52.08 36.20
CA GLU A 129 -14.15 -52.43 36.36
C GLU A 129 -13.67 -52.29 37.82
N ARG A 130 -14.15 -51.27 38.56
CA ARG A 130 -13.84 -51.07 39.98
C ARG A 130 -14.56 -52.02 40.95
N ARG A 131 -15.60 -52.72 40.52
CA ARG A 131 -16.29 -53.76 41.33
C ARG A 131 -15.71 -55.16 41.11
N LEU A 132 -14.89 -55.34 40.08
CA LEU A 132 -14.21 -56.59 39.74
C LEU A 132 -12.78 -56.67 40.31
N LEU A 133 -12.35 -55.66 41.07
CA LEU A 133 -11.15 -55.60 41.90
C LEU A 133 -11.56 -55.61 43.37
#